data_AF-A0AAV7IIY4-F1
#
_entry.id   AF-A0AAV7IIY4-F1
#
_cell.length_a   1.000
_cell.length_b   1.000
_cell.length_c   1.000
_cell.angle_alpha   90.00
_cell.angle_beta   90.00
_cell.angle_gamma   90.00
#
_symmetry.space_group_name_H-M   'P 1'
#
loop_
_entity.id
_entity.type
_entity.pdbx_description
1 polymer ?
#
loop_
_entity_poly.entity_id
_entity_poly.type
_entity_poly.pdbx_seq_one_letter_code
_entity_poly.pdbx_strand_id
1 'polypeptide(L)'
;MKIEDFQTNEQSLYKTYQVNILETYKASDDAKSALKNRLLVTYSESAICGLMFKRDDVAVVSGLIMNGQPRSSICYMNIHDAEKIAAEETNLRENYIKSCV
;
A
#
# COMPACT_ATOMS: atom_id res chain seq x y z
N MET A 1 2.69 -0.74 -6.72
CA MET A 1 2.24 -2.15 -6.64
C MET A 1 1.04 -2.37 -7.55
N LYS A 2 0.78 -3.61 -7.96
CA LYS A 2 -0.43 -4.01 -8.69
C LYS A 2 -1.24 -4.98 -7.84
N ILE A 3 -2.57 -4.86 -7.80
CA ILE A 3 -3.44 -5.78 -7.07
C ILE A 3 -3.64 -7.06 -7.87
N GLU A 4 -3.31 -8.21 -7.29
CA GLU A 4 -3.50 -9.52 -7.92
C GLU A 4 -4.82 -10.15 -7.48
N ASP A 5 -5.13 -10.09 -6.19
CA ASP A 5 -6.34 -10.65 -5.63
C ASP A 5 -6.70 -10.00 -4.29
N PHE A 6 -7.86 -10.33 -3.73
CA PHE A 6 -8.21 -9.94 -2.38
C PHE A 6 -9.12 -10.95 -1.69
N GLN A 7 -8.94 -11.04 -0.37
CA GLN A 7 -9.81 -11.81 0.49
C GLN A 7 -10.60 -10.85 1.38
N THR A 8 -11.91 -11.06 1.39
CA THR A 8 -12.84 -10.36 2.26
C THR A 8 -13.46 -11.40 3.17
N ASN A 9 -13.28 -11.23 4.48
CA ASN A 9 -14.04 -11.98 5.47
C ASN A 9 -15.08 -11.02 6.03
N GLU A 10 -16.36 -11.31 5.84
CA GLU A 10 -17.47 -10.44 6.26
C GLU A 10 -17.51 -10.20 7.77
N GLN A 11 -16.86 -11.07 8.56
CA GLN A 11 -16.74 -10.90 10.01
C GLN A 11 -15.47 -10.15 10.44
N SER A 12 -14.58 -9.82 9.49
CA SER A 12 -13.33 -9.12 9.75
C SER A 12 -13.47 -7.64 9.43
N LEU A 13 -13.03 -6.78 10.36
CA LEU A 13 -12.87 -5.34 10.12
C LEU A 13 -11.74 -5.02 9.11
N TYR A 14 -11.00 -6.04 8.69
CA TYR A 14 -9.87 -5.91 7.79
C TYR A 14 -10.08 -6.70 6.51
N LYS A 15 -9.61 -6.11 5.42
CA LYS A 15 -9.50 -6.71 4.10
C LYS A 15 -8.03 -6.86 3.75
N THR A 16 -7.68 -7.99 3.13
CA THR A 16 -6.31 -8.28 2.73
C THR A 16 -6.23 -8.38 1.22
N TYR A 17 -5.30 -7.64 0.63
CA TYR A 17 -4.98 -7.68 -0.79
C TYR A 17 -3.72 -8.50 -1.01
N GLN A 18 -3.76 -9.40 -1.98
CA GLN A 18 -2.57 -10.00 -2.58
C GLN A 18 -2.05 -9.01 -3.64
N VAL A 19 -0.77 -8.67 -3.57
CA VAL A 19 -0.18 -7.61 -4.40
C VAL A 19 1.12 -8.04 -5.07
N ASN A 20 1.31 -7.59 -6.30
CA ASN A 20 2.62 -7.61 -6.95
C ASN A 20 3.34 -6.30 -6.68
N ILE A 21 4.47 -6.37 -5.95
CA ILE A 21 5.30 -5.19 -5.67
C ILE A 21 6.14 -4.91 -6.92
N LEU A 22 5.73 -3.90 -7.68
CA LEU A 22 6.44 -3.44 -8.87
C LEU A 22 7.72 -2.67 -8.50
N GLU A 23 7.65 -1.86 -7.44
CA GLU A 23 8.75 -1.04 -6.98
C GLU A 23 8.56 -0.69 -5.50
N THR A 24 9.68 -0.51 -4.78
CA THR A 24 9.73 -0.07 -3.38
C THR A 24 10.58 1.19 -3.28
N TYR A 25 9.96 2.33 -2.96
CA TYR A 25 10.66 3.62 -2.82
C TYR A 25 11.33 3.78 -1.44
N LYS A 26 10.62 3.45 -0.36
CA LYS A 26 11.14 3.50 1.03
C LYS A 26 10.53 2.36 1.84
N ALA A 27 11.38 1.63 2.57
CA ALA A 27 10.94 0.56 3.47
C ALA A 27 11.94 0.38 4.62
N SER A 28 11.44 0.29 5.85
CA SER A 28 12.22 -0.20 7.00
C SER A 28 12.54 -1.69 6.83
N ASP A 29 13.46 -2.24 7.62
CA ASP A 29 13.79 -3.67 7.54
C ASP A 29 12.62 -4.57 7.93
N ASP A 30 11.83 -4.15 8.93
CA ASP A 30 10.56 -4.80 9.27
C ASP A 30 9.59 -4.80 8.09
N ALA A 31 9.48 -3.67 7.37
CA ALA A 31 8.61 -3.57 6.21
C ALA A 31 9.11 -4.44 5.06
N LYS A 32 10.42 -4.45 4.78
CA LYS A 32 11.01 -5.35 3.78
C LYS A 32 10.72 -6.81 4.10
N SER A 33 10.77 -7.20 5.37
CA SER A 33 10.45 -8.56 5.80
C SER A 33 8.97 -8.88 5.61
N ALA A 34 8.08 -8.02 6.12
CA ALA A 34 6.64 -8.22 6.07
C ALA A 34 6.08 -8.23 4.63
N LEU A 35 6.64 -7.40 3.74
CA LEU A 35 6.25 -7.30 2.34
C LEU A 35 6.65 -8.53 1.49
N LYS A 36 7.53 -9.42 1.98
CA LYS A 36 7.86 -10.69 1.29
C LYS A 36 6.64 -11.57 1.06
N ASN A 37 5.66 -11.51 1.97
CA ASN A 37 4.42 -12.25 1.86
C ASN A 37 3.48 -11.68 0.78
N ARG A 38 3.81 -10.51 0.21
CA ARG A 38 3.03 -9.86 -0.87
C ARG A 38 1.57 -9.62 -0.50
N LEU A 39 1.34 -9.32 0.78
CA LEU A 39 0.05 -8.95 1.32
C LEU A 39 0.03 -7.47 1.67
N LEU A 40 -1.14 -6.84 1.55
CA LEU A 40 -1.43 -5.53 2.12
C LEU A 40 -2.76 -5.61 2.87
N VAL A 41 -2.78 -5.13 4.11
CA VAL A 41 -3.97 -5.12 4.94
C VAL A 41 -4.51 -3.69 5.04
N THR A 42 -5.83 -3.54 4.94
CA THR A 42 -6.53 -2.28 5.18
C THR A 42 -7.88 -2.56 5.83
N TYR A 43 -8.62 -1.51 6.20
CA TYR A 43 -9.97 -1.69 6.71
C TYR A 43 -10.93 -2.17 5.62
N SER A 44 -11.94 -2.94 6.01
CA SER A 44 -12.89 -3.56 5.08
C SER A 44 -13.81 -2.58 4.36
N GLU A 45 -14.03 -1.39 4.93
CA GLU A 45 -14.93 -0.37 4.38
C GLU A 45 -14.27 1.01 4.31
N SER A 46 -14.64 1.81 3.32
CA SER A 46 -14.11 3.17 3.15
C SER A 46 -14.51 4.10 4.29
N ALA A 47 -15.71 3.89 4.86
CA ALA A 47 -16.24 4.68 5.99
C ALA A 47 -15.36 4.58 7.25
N ILE A 48 -14.57 3.50 7.39
CA ILE A 48 -13.60 3.29 8.46
C ILE A 48 -12.16 3.32 7.94
N CYS A 49 -11.91 4.14 6.93
CA CYS A 49 -10.59 4.40 6.35
C CYS A 49 -10.00 3.27 5.49
N GLY A 50 -10.81 2.36 4.98
CA GLY A 50 -10.38 1.26 4.12
C GLY A 50 -10.07 1.69 2.70
N LEU A 51 -9.01 1.12 2.13
CA LEU A 51 -8.68 1.27 0.71
C LEU A 51 -9.46 0.26 -0.13
N MET A 52 -10.22 0.76 -1.11
CA MET A 52 -11.17 -0.02 -1.92
C MET A 52 -10.60 -0.35 -3.31
N PHE A 53 -9.52 -1.12 -3.36
CA PHE A 53 -8.91 -1.52 -4.63
C PHE A 53 -9.67 -2.64 -5.33
N LYS A 54 -9.52 -2.66 -6.64
CA LYS A 54 -9.97 -3.72 -7.54
C LYS A 54 -8.77 -4.52 -8.02
N ARG A 55 -9.03 -5.72 -8.52
CA ARG A 55 -8.02 -6.51 -9.21
C ARG A 55 -7.46 -5.71 -10.38
N ASP A 56 -6.17 -5.85 -10.64
CA ASP A 56 -5.39 -5.15 -11.65
C ASP A 56 -5.13 -3.66 -11.42
N ASP A 57 -5.70 -3.05 -10.37
CA ASP A 57 -5.36 -1.68 -9.98
C ASP A 57 -3.85 -1.55 -9.75
N VAL A 58 -3.27 -0.47 -10.29
CA VAL A 58 -1.89 -0.08 -10.02
C VAL A 58 -1.90 1.15 -9.13
N ALA A 59 -1.16 1.07 -8.03
CA ALA A 59 -1.11 2.15 -7.06
C ALA A 59 0.26 2.30 -6.40
N VAL A 60 0.59 3.53 -6.04
CA VAL A 60 1.62 3.82 -5.03
C VAL A 60 0.92 3.93 -3.69
N VAL A 61 1.39 3.21 -2.68
CA VAL A 61 0.84 3.26 -1.32
C VAL A 61 1.95 3.45 -0.30
N SER A 62 1.66 4.22 0.74
CA SER A 62 2.44 4.23 1.97
C SER A 62 1.62 3.66 3.12
N GLY A 63 2.29 3.39 4.23
CA GLY A 63 1.67 2.78 5.38
C GLY A 63 2.71 2.47 6.45
N LEU A 64 2.34 1.57 7.35
CA LEU A 64 3.20 1.16 8.45
C LEU A 64 3.05 -0.33 8.74
N ILE A 65 3.94 -0.86 9.58
CA ILE A 65 3.87 -2.25 10.01
C ILE A 65 3.15 -2.31 11.36
N MET A 66 2.09 -3.10 11.46
CA MET A 66 1.40 -3.42 12.72
C MET A 66 1.30 -4.91 12.87
N ASN A 67 1.76 -5.44 14.01
CA ASN A 67 1.69 -6.87 14.32
C ASN A 67 2.29 -7.75 13.18
N GLY A 68 3.39 -7.29 12.59
CA GLY A 68 4.07 -7.99 11.48
C GLY A 68 3.36 -7.90 10.13
N GLN A 69 2.26 -7.16 10.01
CA GLN A 69 1.51 -6.98 8.77
C GLN A 69 1.68 -5.57 8.21
N PRO A 70 1.91 -5.42 6.90
CA PRO A 70 1.88 -4.12 6.24
C PRO A 70 0.43 -3.62 6.20
N ARG A 71 0.19 -2.47 6.82
CA ARG A 71 -1.11 -1.82 6.89
C ARG A 71 -1.10 -0.48 6.20
N SER A 72 -2.19 -0.20 5.49
CA SER A 72 -2.47 1.11 4.89
C SER A 72 -3.95 1.45 5.03
N SER A 73 -4.27 2.72 4.77
CA SER A 73 -5.59 3.33 4.92
C SER A 73 -5.67 4.54 4.00
N ILE A 74 -6.88 5.09 3.82
CA ILE A 74 -7.09 6.28 3.00
C ILE A 74 -6.33 7.52 3.51
N CYS A 75 -5.93 7.53 4.78
CA CYS A 75 -5.20 8.64 5.39
C CYS A 75 -3.70 8.62 5.06
N TYR A 76 -3.17 7.48 4.61
CA TYR A 76 -1.80 7.38 4.11
C TYR A 76 -1.75 7.79 2.64
N MET A 77 -0.54 8.05 2.14
CA MET A 77 -0.34 8.36 0.73
C MET A 77 -0.82 7.17 -0.09
N ASN A 78 -1.78 7.42 -0.98
CA ASN A 78 -2.28 6.47 -1.95
C ASN A 78 -2.53 7.20 -3.26
N ILE A 79 -1.86 6.77 -4.34
CA ILE A 79 -1.95 7.38 -5.66
C ILE A 79 -2.37 6.28 -6.64
N HIS A 80 -3.52 6.46 -7.27
CA HIS A 80 -4.16 5.49 -8.16
C HIS A 80 -4.14 5.90 -9.64
N ASP A 81 -3.77 7.15 -9.90
CA ASP A 81 -3.77 7.76 -11.21
C ASP A 81 -2.36 7.66 -11.81
N ALA A 82 -2.24 7.04 -12.98
CA ALA A 82 -0.95 6.80 -13.62
C ALA A 82 -0.21 8.10 -13.99
N GLU A 83 -0.93 9.15 -14.39
CA GLU A 83 -0.32 10.45 -14.69
C GLU A 83 0.19 11.11 -13.42
N LYS A 84 -0.55 11.01 -12.31
CA LYS A 84 -0.07 11.50 -11.00
C LYS A 84 1.12 10.71 -10.48
N ILE A 85 1.13 9.39 -10.66
CA ILE A 85 2.29 8.56 -10.28
C ILE A 85 3.52 9.01 -11.07
N ALA A 86 3.40 9.22 -12.38
CA ALA A 86 4.49 9.70 -13.21
C ALA A 86 4.96 11.11 -12.81
N ALA A 87 4.03 12.01 -12.51
CA ALA A 87 4.35 13.36 -12.05
C ALA A 87 5.11 13.38 -10.70
N GLU A 88 4.85 12.40 -9.83
CA GLU A 88 5.50 12.28 -8.52
C GLU A 88 6.76 11.42 -8.52
N GLU A 89 7.18 10.87 -9.66
CA GLU A 89 8.26 9.88 -9.72
C GLU A 89 9.59 10.38 -9.11
N THR A 90 10.01 11.59 -9.48
CA THR A 90 11.22 12.22 -8.92
C THR A 90 11.09 12.44 -7.41
N ASN A 91 9.90 12.82 -6.93
CA ASN A 91 9.67 13.03 -5.51
C ASN A 91 9.74 11.71 -4.73
N LEU A 92 9.11 10.65 -5.25
CA LEU A 92 9.09 9.32 -4.65
C LEU A 92 10.48 8.68 -4.60
N ARG A 93 11.25 8.76 -5.70
CA ARG A 93 12.58 8.15 -5.81
C ARG A 93 13.67 8.92 -5.08
N GLU A 94 13.57 10.24 -5.00
CA GLU A 94 14.69 11.06 -4.53
C GLU A 94 14.33 11.96 -3.36
N ASN A 95 13.32 12.82 -3.52
CA ASN A 95 13.12 13.94 -2.59
C ASN A 95 12.56 13.46 -1.25
N TYR A 96 11.57 12.56 -1.24
CA TYR A 96 11.00 12.02 -0.01
C TYR A 96 11.97 11.15 0.78
N ILE A 97 12.97 10.56 0.13
CA ILE A 97 14.03 9.81 0.80
C ILE A 97 14.99 10.78 1.50
N LYS A 98 15.37 11.88 0.83
CA LYS A 98 16.35 12.86 1.31
C LYS A 98 15.78 13.77 2.42
N SER A 99 14.49 14.11 2.35
CA SER A 99 13.88 15.13 3.22
C SER A 99 13.23 14.59 4.49
N CYS A 100 13.07 13.28 4.63
CA CYS A 100 12.43 12.66 5.79
C CYS A 100 13.41 11.74 6.53
N VAL A 101 13.95 12.25 7.64
CA VAL A 101 14.83 11.57 8.60
C VAL A 101 14.06 10.51 9.39
#